data_AF-A0A4U5VC27-F1
#
_entry.id   AF-A0A4U5VC27-F1
#
_cell.length_a   1.000
_cell.length_b   1.000
_cell.length_c   1.000
_cell.angle_alpha   90.00
_cell.angle_beta   90.00
_cell.angle_gamma   90.00
#
_symmetry.space_group_name_H-M   'P 1'
#
loop_
_entity.id
_entity.type
_entity.pdbx_description
1 polymer ?
#
loop_
_entity_poly.entity_id
_entity_poly.type
_entity_poly.pdbx_seq_one_letter_code
_entity_poly.pdbx_strand_id
1 'polypeptide(L)'
;MILILVQYPQHMDSFWTCFSMDHEKTKTSSCTFLSVLVHFNVIISNLKDEAVQLRTALDIILQWCFNHNFSVRLYALLALKRVWSLAEVRAEEGAEGFGGLSTVIKACLNQAEAMQSTGNANKNWIRIQEHFFFGAFHPIRDYSVETIFYTFPSLSELADDEWIPPWKFEKLSCFSESPSFPLRNPAPDLNQLQPGDWIQQDKGEQSKEDRWTEVQKKITPWRLGINEQEPELQLVPQQRAARLGKLHGALLVVASLIDKPTNLGGLCRTCEIFGASALVLDSLRHVGDKSFQSLSVSSELWLPLLEVKPMELTDFLQVKKSEGYCIVGVEQTANSQSLQDYKFPEKTLLLLGNEREGIPCQFAANV
;
A
#
# COMPACT_ATOMS: atom_id res chain seq x y z
N MET A 1 -24.36 3.09 -4.80
CA MET A 1 -25.16 1.88 -4.49
C MET A 1 -26.06 2.06 -3.27
N ILE A 2 -25.57 2.54 -2.11
CA ILE A 2 -26.42 2.80 -0.92
C ILE A 2 -27.67 3.62 -1.28
N LEU A 3 -27.49 4.78 -1.93
CA LEU A 3 -28.60 5.64 -2.36
C LEU A 3 -29.56 4.96 -3.34
N ILE A 4 -29.06 4.07 -4.20
CA ILE A 4 -29.90 3.32 -5.14
C ILE A 4 -30.81 2.38 -4.35
N LEU A 5 -30.29 1.67 -3.34
CA LEU A 5 -31.09 0.76 -2.52
C LEU A 5 -32.08 1.50 -1.61
N VAL A 6 -31.72 2.70 -1.16
CA VAL A 6 -32.63 3.59 -0.40
C VAL A 6 -33.79 4.06 -1.28
N GLN A 7 -33.52 4.49 -2.52
CA GLN A 7 -34.54 5.03 -3.42
C GLN A 7 -35.34 3.96 -4.16
N TYR A 8 -34.72 2.80 -4.41
CA TYR A 8 -35.28 1.68 -5.15
C TYR A 8 -35.11 0.34 -4.39
N PRO A 9 -35.86 0.14 -3.28
CA PRO A 9 -35.79 -1.05 -2.45
C PRO A 9 -35.96 -2.38 -3.19
N GLN A 10 -36.64 -2.39 -4.34
CA GLN A 10 -36.85 -3.60 -5.15
C GLN A 10 -35.55 -4.23 -5.67
N HIS A 11 -34.44 -3.50 -5.68
CA HIS A 11 -33.14 -4.03 -6.10
C HIS A 11 -32.40 -4.76 -4.98
N MET A 12 -32.98 -4.89 -3.79
CA MET A 12 -32.34 -5.58 -2.66
C MET A 12 -32.03 -7.04 -2.97
N ASP A 13 -32.96 -7.75 -3.62
CA ASP A 13 -32.75 -9.16 -4.01
C ASP A 13 -31.61 -9.31 -5.03
N SER A 14 -31.49 -8.36 -5.95
CA SER A 14 -30.37 -8.31 -6.89
C SER A 14 -29.05 -8.06 -6.15
N PHE A 15 -29.05 -7.18 -5.15
CA PHE A 15 -27.88 -6.93 -4.32
C PHE A 15 -27.46 -8.17 -3.52
N TRP A 16 -28.40 -8.93 -2.96
CA TRP A 16 -28.09 -10.20 -2.29
C TRP A 16 -27.45 -11.22 -3.24
N THR A 17 -27.93 -11.27 -4.48
CA THR A 17 -27.39 -12.16 -5.52
C THR A 17 -25.91 -11.83 -5.83
N CYS A 18 -25.47 -10.58 -5.67
CA CYS A 18 -24.08 -10.20 -5.90
C CYS A 18 -23.08 -10.91 -4.98
N PHE A 19 -23.50 -11.37 -3.79
CA PHE A 19 -22.65 -12.13 -2.87
C PHE A 19 -22.50 -13.61 -3.25
N SER A 20 -23.27 -14.11 -4.22
CA SER A 20 -23.20 -15.50 -4.70
C SER A 20 -22.25 -15.71 -5.89
N MET A 21 -21.67 -14.63 -6.42
CA MET A 21 -20.78 -14.69 -7.60
C MET A 21 -19.35 -15.09 -7.23
N ASP A 22 -18.61 -15.67 -8.19
CA ASP A 22 -17.32 -16.35 -7.99
C ASP A 22 -16.29 -15.53 -7.17
N HIS A 23 -15.79 -16.17 -6.12
CA HIS A 23 -15.16 -15.54 -4.95
C HIS A 23 -13.67 -15.20 -5.15
N GLU A 24 -13.00 -15.84 -6.12
CA GLU A 24 -11.55 -15.70 -6.28
C GLU A 24 -11.14 -14.48 -7.11
N LYS A 25 -12.01 -13.97 -8.00
CA LYS A 25 -11.69 -12.91 -8.96
C LYS A 25 -12.22 -11.51 -8.59
N THR A 26 -12.90 -11.33 -7.44
CA THR A 26 -13.75 -10.14 -7.18
C THR A 26 -13.59 -9.51 -5.78
N LYS A 27 -12.39 -9.58 -5.18
CA LYS A 27 -12.11 -9.11 -3.81
C LYS A 27 -12.53 -7.65 -3.54
N THR A 28 -12.05 -6.73 -4.36
CA THR A 28 -12.89 -5.81 -5.12
C THR A 28 -14.29 -5.43 -4.68
N SER A 29 -15.16 -5.99 -5.50
CA SER A 29 -16.60 -6.00 -5.42
C SER A 29 -17.07 -6.49 -4.06
N SER A 30 -16.47 -7.54 -3.49
CA SER A 30 -16.88 -8.07 -2.17
C SER A 30 -16.76 -7.02 -1.08
N CYS A 31 -15.62 -6.34 -0.96
CA CYS A 31 -15.47 -5.27 0.04
C CYS A 31 -16.37 -4.06 -0.25
N THR A 32 -16.60 -3.74 -1.53
CA THR A 32 -17.54 -2.69 -1.93
C THR A 32 -18.97 -3.02 -1.49
N PHE A 33 -19.38 -4.28 -1.65
CA PHE A 33 -20.70 -4.76 -1.23
C PHE A 33 -20.81 -4.80 0.31
N LEU A 34 -19.77 -5.27 1.00
CA LEU A 34 -19.70 -5.23 2.46
C LEU A 34 -19.71 -3.80 3.00
N SER A 35 -19.07 -2.84 2.32
CA SER A 35 -19.10 -1.41 2.66
C SER A 35 -20.53 -0.85 2.64
N VAL A 36 -21.36 -1.31 1.71
CA VAL A 36 -22.78 -0.93 1.68
C VAL A 36 -23.53 -1.49 2.89
N LEU A 37 -23.21 -2.70 3.34
CA LEU A 37 -23.80 -3.28 4.55
C LEU A 37 -23.35 -2.58 5.85
N VAL A 38 -22.22 -1.87 5.86
CA VAL A 38 -21.85 -1.00 7.01
C VAL A 38 -22.91 0.09 7.23
N HIS A 39 -23.56 0.57 6.17
CA HIS A 39 -24.62 1.58 6.20
C HIS A 39 -26.03 0.99 6.14
N PHE A 40 -26.21 -0.27 6.54
CA PHE A 40 -27.49 -0.96 6.43
C PHE A 40 -28.61 -0.29 7.23
N ASN A 41 -28.30 0.42 8.31
CA ASN A 41 -29.27 1.21 9.09
C ASN A 41 -30.04 2.23 8.23
N VAL A 42 -29.40 2.81 7.22
CA VAL A 42 -30.01 3.78 6.31
C VAL A 42 -30.88 3.09 5.26
N ILE A 43 -30.51 1.86 4.88
CA ILE A 43 -31.18 1.09 3.82
C ILE A 43 -32.44 0.40 4.39
N ILE A 44 -32.32 -0.23 5.55
CA ILE A 44 -33.34 -1.11 6.13
C ILE A 44 -34.68 -0.40 6.34
N SER A 45 -34.66 0.90 6.69
CA SER A 45 -35.87 1.70 6.96
C SER A 45 -36.85 1.79 5.79
N ASN A 46 -36.40 1.53 4.55
CA ASN A 46 -37.24 1.56 3.35
C ASN A 46 -37.56 0.14 2.83
N LEU A 47 -37.10 -0.91 3.50
CA LEU A 47 -37.33 -2.29 3.07
C LEU A 47 -38.63 -2.86 3.67
N LYS A 48 -39.26 -3.76 2.92
CA LYS A 48 -40.32 -4.63 3.45
C LYS A 48 -39.67 -5.78 4.22
N ASP A 49 -40.37 -6.27 5.25
CA ASP A 49 -39.94 -7.41 6.06
C ASP A 49 -38.54 -7.24 6.67
N GLU A 50 -38.34 -6.12 7.38
CA GLU A 50 -37.03 -5.72 7.94
C GLU A 50 -36.35 -6.84 8.74
N ALA A 51 -37.11 -7.64 9.49
CA ALA A 51 -36.56 -8.77 10.27
C ALA A 51 -35.93 -9.86 9.39
N VAL A 52 -36.55 -10.16 8.24
CA VAL A 52 -36.02 -11.12 7.27
C VAL A 52 -34.75 -10.56 6.63
N GLN A 53 -34.80 -9.29 6.20
CA GLN A 53 -33.65 -8.62 5.58
C GLN A 53 -32.46 -8.52 6.53
N LEU A 54 -32.70 -8.25 7.81
CA LEU A 54 -31.67 -8.21 8.84
C LEU A 54 -31.04 -9.59 9.05
N ARG A 55 -31.86 -10.64 9.10
CA ARG A 55 -31.36 -12.02 9.21
C ARG A 55 -30.53 -12.41 7.99
N THR A 56 -31.01 -12.13 6.77
CA THR A 56 -30.27 -12.36 5.53
C THR A 56 -28.94 -11.62 5.51
N ALA A 57 -28.91 -10.35 5.94
CA ALA A 57 -27.68 -9.57 6.04
C ALA A 57 -26.67 -10.23 6.99
N LEU A 58 -27.12 -10.63 8.19
CA LEU A 58 -26.26 -11.27 9.18
C LEU A 58 -25.72 -12.63 8.69
N ASP A 59 -26.57 -13.45 8.07
CA ASP A 59 -26.17 -14.76 7.53
C ASP A 59 -25.10 -14.61 6.44
N ILE A 60 -25.28 -13.64 5.53
CA ILE A 60 -24.30 -13.35 4.47
C ILE A 60 -23.01 -12.83 5.11
N ILE A 61 -23.06 -11.77 5.92
CA ILE A 61 -21.87 -11.15 6.50
C ILE A 61 -21.04 -12.19 7.27
N LEU A 62 -21.69 -13.07 8.04
CA LEU A 62 -21.01 -14.09 8.82
C LEU A 62 -20.20 -15.06 7.94
N GLN A 63 -20.70 -15.43 6.75
CA GLN A 63 -19.93 -16.22 5.79
C GLN A 63 -18.65 -15.49 5.36
N TRP A 64 -18.74 -14.18 5.14
CA TRP A 64 -17.61 -13.35 4.72
C TRP A 64 -16.60 -13.05 5.83
N CYS A 65 -17.01 -13.15 7.11
CA CYS A 65 -16.08 -13.07 8.26
C CYS A 65 -15.04 -14.20 8.27
N PHE A 66 -15.32 -15.33 7.61
CA PHE A 66 -14.40 -16.48 7.52
C PHE A 66 -13.65 -16.55 6.18
N ASN A 67 -13.71 -15.51 5.35
CA ASN A 67 -12.99 -15.48 4.08
C ASN A 67 -11.46 -15.60 4.29
N HIS A 68 -10.73 -16.23 3.35
CA HIS A 68 -9.28 -16.36 3.46
C HIS A 68 -8.56 -15.00 3.38
N ASN A 69 -9.13 -14.04 2.65
CA ASN A 69 -8.57 -12.70 2.48
C ASN A 69 -8.75 -11.86 3.75
N PHE A 70 -7.64 -11.30 4.26
CA PHE A 70 -7.65 -10.49 5.48
C PHE A 70 -8.51 -9.21 5.35
N SER A 71 -8.39 -8.48 4.25
CA SER A 71 -9.15 -7.24 4.03
C SER A 71 -10.64 -7.53 3.96
N VAL A 72 -11.06 -8.52 3.18
CA VAL A 72 -12.46 -8.92 3.06
C VAL A 72 -13.05 -9.27 4.44
N ARG A 73 -12.32 -10.03 5.25
CA ARG A 73 -12.73 -10.31 6.64
C ARG A 73 -12.90 -9.05 7.47
N LEU A 74 -12.00 -8.08 7.32
CA LEU A 74 -12.06 -6.83 8.08
C LEU A 74 -13.32 -6.02 7.75
N TYR A 75 -13.65 -5.88 6.46
CA TYR A 75 -14.89 -5.26 6.01
C TYR A 75 -16.12 -6.02 6.51
N ALA A 76 -16.08 -7.35 6.47
CA ALA A 76 -17.17 -8.18 6.96
C ALA A 76 -17.37 -8.03 8.48
N LEU A 77 -16.30 -8.03 9.27
CA LEU A 77 -16.37 -7.81 10.72
C LEU A 77 -16.92 -6.42 11.07
N LEU A 78 -16.55 -5.39 10.29
CA LEU A 78 -17.09 -4.05 10.49
C LEU A 78 -18.59 -3.98 10.16
N ALA A 79 -18.99 -4.56 9.03
CA ALA A 79 -20.40 -4.69 8.66
C ALA A 79 -21.16 -5.50 9.73
N LEU A 80 -20.59 -6.59 10.23
CA LEU A 80 -21.19 -7.43 11.27
C LEU A 80 -21.44 -6.62 12.53
N LYS A 81 -20.45 -5.83 12.97
CA LYS A 81 -20.58 -4.96 14.15
C LYS A 81 -21.73 -3.96 13.99
N ARG A 82 -21.86 -3.30 12.83
CA ARG A 82 -22.93 -2.33 12.58
C ARG A 82 -24.30 -3.00 12.48
N VAL A 83 -24.44 -4.05 11.68
CA VAL A 83 -25.72 -4.74 11.47
C VAL A 83 -26.19 -5.44 12.75
N TRP A 84 -25.28 -6.06 13.50
CA TRP A 84 -25.60 -6.70 14.77
C TRP A 84 -26.10 -5.70 15.82
N SER A 85 -25.50 -4.51 15.91
CA SER A 85 -25.98 -3.46 16.84
C SER A 85 -27.42 -3.03 16.56
N LEU A 86 -27.85 -3.05 15.29
CA LEU A 86 -29.24 -2.79 14.91
C LEU A 86 -30.17 -3.94 15.30
N ALA A 87 -29.69 -5.17 15.17
CA ALA A 87 -30.42 -6.38 15.54
C ALA A 87 -30.60 -6.52 17.06
N GLU A 88 -29.58 -6.20 17.86
CA GLU A 88 -29.68 -6.24 19.33
C GLU A 88 -30.75 -5.28 19.85
N VAL A 89 -30.73 -4.02 19.40
CA VAL A 89 -31.75 -3.02 19.79
C VAL A 89 -33.17 -3.51 19.47
N ARG A 90 -33.36 -4.14 18.31
CA ARG A 90 -34.67 -4.65 17.87
C ARG A 90 -35.06 -5.99 18.50
N ALA A 91 -34.09 -6.80 18.92
CA ALA A 91 -34.34 -8.06 19.62
C ALA A 91 -34.82 -7.82 21.06
N GLU A 92 -34.32 -6.76 21.70
CA GLU A 92 -34.80 -6.28 23.01
C GLU A 92 -36.27 -5.79 22.94
N GLU A 93 -36.73 -5.34 21.76
CA GLU A 93 -38.10 -4.88 21.50
C GLU A 93 -39.11 -6.00 21.16
N GLY A 94 -38.71 -7.28 21.24
CA GLY A 94 -39.64 -8.42 21.19
C GLY A 94 -39.49 -9.40 20.01
N ALA A 95 -38.37 -9.35 19.26
CA ALA A 95 -38.11 -10.29 18.17
C ALA A 95 -37.33 -11.53 18.63
N GLU A 96 -38.04 -12.60 19.02
CA GLU A 96 -37.46 -13.93 19.20
C GLU A 96 -37.02 -14.51 17.84
N GLY A 97 -35.72 -14.50 17.54
CA GLY A 97 -35.26 -15.06 16.24
C GLY A 97 -33.77 -15.29 16.02
N PHE A 98 -32.88 -14.74 16.86
CA PHE A 98 -31.43 -14.75 16.58
C PHE A 98 -30.60 -15.68 17.49
N GLY A 99 -31.22 -16.50 18.33
CA GLY A 99 -30.54 -17.20 19.45
C GLY A 99 -29.25 -17.94 19.08
N GLY A 100 -29.27 -18.81 18.07
CA GLY A 100 -28.08 -19.55 17.63
C GLY A 100 -27.01 -18.67 16.97
N LEU A 101 -27.45 -17.64 16.24
CA LEU A 101 -26.57 -16.71 15.52
C LEU A 101 -25.89 -15.72 16.48
N SER A 102 -26.60 -15.29 17.52
CA SER A 102 -26.14 -14.36 18.55
C SER A 102 -24.85 -14.81 19.21
N THR A 103 -24.77 -16.07 19.63
CA THR A 103 -23.56 -16.62 20.27
C THR A 103 -22.36 -16.59 19.32
N VAL A 104 -22.56 -16.96 18.06
CA VAL A 104 -21.48 -16.98 17.05
C VAL A 104 -21.02 -15.57 16.72
N ILE A 105 -21.95 -14.64 16.51
CA ILE A 105 -21.65 -13.24 16.22
C ILE A 105 -20.88 -12.60 17.38
N LYS A 106 -21.35 -12.79 18.62
CA LYS A 106 -20.64 -12.30 19.82
C LYS A 106 -19.24 -12.88 19.93
N ALA A 107 -19.05 -14.16 19.63
CA ALA A 107 -17.73 -14.76 19.60
C ALA A 107 -16.82 -14.16 18.51
N CYS A 108 -17.34 -13.95 17.29
CA CYS A 108 -16.59 -13.31 16.19
C CYS A 108 -16.19 -11.86 16.52
N LEU A 109 -17.11 -11.08 17.08
CA LEU A 109 -16.85 -9.69 17.47
C LEU A 109 -15.87 -9.62 18.65
N ASN A 110 -16.05 -10.46 19.68
CA ASN A 110 -15.10 -10.54 20.79
C ASN A 110 -13.72 -10.97 20.32
N GLN A 111 -13.61 -11.86 19.33
CA GLN A 111 -12.33 -12.23 18.74
C GLN A 111 -11.70 -11.03 18.00
N ALA A 112 -12.47 -10.30 17.20
CA ALA A 112 -12.00 -9.10 16.52
C ALA A 112 -11.57 -8.00 17.51
N GLU A 113 -12.27 -7.85 18.63
CA GLU A 113 -11.92 -6.92 19.70
C GLU A 113 -10.74 -7.43 20.54
N ALA A 114 -10.61 -8.72 20.80
CA ALA A 114 -9.46 -9.31 21.49
C ALA A 114 -8.16 -9.27 20.65
N MET A 115 -8.26 -9.08 19.33
CA MET A 115 -7.11 -8.75 18.47
C MET A 115 -6.41 -7.43 18.90
N GLN A 116 -6.98 -6.66 19.83
CA GLN A 116 -6.36 -5.49 20.51
C GLN A 116 -4.94 -5.74 21.06
N SER A 117 -4.54 -6.98 21.28
CA SER A 117 -3.22 -7.35 21.84
C SER A 117 -2.15 -7.71 20.80
N THR A 118 -2.44 -7.73 19.49
CA THR A 118 -1.52 -8.29 18.47
C THR A 118 -1.26 -7.35 17.27
N GLY A 119 -0.23 -6.50 17.40
CA GLY A 119 0.51 -5.89 16.27
C GLY A 119 -0.33 -5.15 15.20
N ASN A 120 0.00 -5.41 13.92
CA ASN A 120 -0.56 -4.69 12.74
C ASN A 120 -2.06 -4.91 12.52
N ALA A 121 -2.62 -6.03 12.98
CA ALA A 121 -4.04 -6.31 12.80
C ALA A 121 -4.92 -5.36 13.62
N ASN A 122 -4.51 -5.02 14.84
CA ASN A 122 -5.19 -4.04 15.68
C ASN A 122 -5.21 -2.65 15.02
N LYS A 123 -4.07 -2.21 14.49
CA LYS A 123 -3.98 -0.92 13.78
C LYS A 123 -4.94 -0.85 12.60
N ASN A 124 -5.05 -1.93 11.82
CA ASN A 124 -5.96 -1.99 10.68
C ASN A 124 -7.44 -1.97 11.13
N TRP A 125 -7.79 -2.67 12.20
CA TRP A 125 -9.14 -2.67 12.76
C TRP A 125 -9.59 -1.29 13.26
N ILE A 126 -8.70 -0.57 13.95
CA ILE A 126 -8.97 0.81 14.38
C ILE A 126 -9.09 1.73 13.16
N ARG A 127 -8.15 1.64 12.21
CA ARG A 127 -8.12 2.48 11.01
C ARG A 127 -9.38 2.37 10.15
N ILE A 128 -9.89 1.14 9.92
CA ILE A 128 -11.12 0.98 9.13
C ILE A 128 -12.35 1.53 9.88
N GLN A 129 -12.37 1.45 11.21
CA GLN A 129 -13.49 2.00 12.01
C GLN A 129 -13.49 3.52 12.01
N GLU A 130 -12.31 4.14 12.06
CA GLU A 130 -12.11 5.58 12.09
C GLU A 130 -12.13 6.22 10.68
N HIS A 131 -12.03 5.41 9.62
CA HIS A 131 -12.07 5.89 8.25
C HIS A 131 -13.34 6.70 7.98
N PHE A 132 -13.20 7.85 7.31
CA PHE A 132 -14.27 8.84 7.15
C PHE A 132 -15.57 8.23 6.61
N PHE A 133 -15.46 7.27 5.66
CA PHE A 133 -16.61 6.63 5.03
C PHE A 133 -17.41 5.77 6.02
N PHE A 134 -16.77 5.13 7.00
CA PHE A 134 -17.44 4.20 7.93
C PHE A 134 -17.71 4.78 9.31
N GLY A 135 -16.91 5.77 9.72
CA GLY A 135 -16.96 6.38 11.04
C GLY A 135 -17.86 7.62 11.09
N ALA A 136 -17.81 8.48 10.06
CA ALA A 136 -18.40 9.82 10.09
C ALA A 136 -19.43 10.09 8.98
N PHE A 137 -19.23 9.51 7.79
CA PHE A 137 -20.08 9.73 6.63
C PHE A 137 -21.49 9.15 6.82
N HIS A 138 -22.49 9.97 6.54
CA HIS A 138 -23.89 9.61 6.52
C HIS A 138 -24.45 9.70 5.07
N PRO A 139 -24.83 8.57 4.43
CA PRO A 139 -25.15 8.52 3.01
C PRO A 139 -26.24 9.47 2.50
N ILE A 140 -27.25 9.79 3.31
CA ILE A 140 -28.33 10.73 2.91
C ILE A 140 -27.96 12.18 3.22
N ARG A 141 -27.66 12.48 4.49
CA ARG A 141 -27.30 13.82 4.98
C ARG A 141 -26.14 14.45 4.19
N ASP A 142 -25.11 13.67 3.92
CA ASP A 142 -23.87 14.17 3.33
C ASP A 142 -23.88 14.09 1.80
N TYR A 143 -25.01 13.74 1.18
CA TYR A 143 -25.13 13.64 -0.28
C TYR A 143 -25.18 15.03 -0.92
N SER A 144 -24.04 15.49 -1.46
CA SER A 144 -23.90 16.78 -2.15
C SER A 144 -22.82 16.74 -3.24
N VAL A 145 -22.84 17.70 -4.18
CA VAL A 145 -21.81 17.83 -5.23
C VAL A 145 -20.44 18.01 -4.59
N GLU A 146 -20.35 18.90 -3.60
CA GLU A 146 -19.15 19.13 -2.80
C GLU A 146 -18.63 17.83 -2.20
N THR A 147 -19.50 17.03 -1.58
CA THR A 147 -19.06 15.77 -0.97
C THR A 147 -18.45 14.83 -2.00
N ILE A 148 -19.09 14.65 -3.16
CA ILE A 148 -18.68 13.68 -4.17
C ILE A 148 -17.41 14.11 -4.91
N PHE A 149 -17.33 15.39 -5.30
CA PHE A 149 -16.29 15.87 -6.20
C PHE A 149 -15.14 16.61 -5.51
N TYR A 150 -15.30 16.98 -4.24
CA TYR A 150 -14.29 17.70 -3.48
C TYR A 150 -13.92 16.98 -2.19
N THR A 151 -14.88 16.75 -1.28
CA THR A 151 -14.59 16.19 0.05
C THR A 151 -14.08 14.75 -0.02
N PHE A 152 -14.71 13.87 -0.79
CA PHE A 152 -14.29 12.46 -0.92
C PHE A 152 -12.91 12.33 -1.57
N PRO A 153 -12.61 12.97 -2.72
CA PRO A 153 -11.27 13.00 -3.27
C PRO A 153 -10.22 13.52 -2.29
N SER A 154 -10.54 14.60 -1.56
CA SER A 154 -9.64 15.19 -0.58
C SER A 154 -9.35 14.26 0.60
N LEU A 155 -10.38 13.66 1.20
CA LEU A 155 -10.22 12.73 2.33
C LEU A 155 -9.61 11.38 1.91
N SER A 156 -9.65 11.06 0.62
CA SER A 156 -9.01 9.86 0.04
C SER A 156 -7.59 10.12 -0.47
N GLU A 157 -7.01 11.29 -0.17
CA GLU A 157 -5.65 11.67 -0.57
C GLU A 157 -5.40 11.61 -2.09
N LEU A 158 -6.43 11.89 -2.90
CA LEU A 158 -6.26 12.09 -4.34
C LEU A 158 -5.47 13.39 -4.61
N ALA A 159 -4.86 13.51 -5.78
CA ALA A 159 -4.12 14.73 -6.12
C ALA A 159 -5.07 15.93 -6.23
N ASP A 160 -4.57 17.14 -5.92
CA ASP A 160 -5.38 18.36 -5.85
C ASP A 160 -5.97 18.77 -7.20
N ASP A 161 -5.39 18.32 -8.31
CA ASP A 161 -5.91 18.47 -9.66
C ASP A 161 -7.05 17.50 -10.01
N GLU A 162 -7.29 16.47 -9.19
CA GLU A 162 -8.40 15.51 -9.34
C GLU A 162 -9.69 15.99 -8.64
N TRP A 163 -9.64 17.07 -7.86
CA TRP A 163 -10.77 17.58 -7.11
C TRP A 163 -11.47 18.72 -7.87
N ILE A 164 -12.80 18.75 -7.84
CA ILE A 164 -13.59 19.80 -8.50
C ILE A 164 -14.28 20.65 -7.42
N PRO A 165 -13.81 21.88 -7.16
CA PRO A 165 -14.40 22.71 -6.12
C PRO A 165 -15.82 23.20 -6.50
N PRO A 166 -16.71 23.44 -5.51
CA PRO A 166 -18.11 23.78 -5.75
C PRO A 166 -18.34 24.98 -6.67
N TRP A 167 -17.46 25.99 -6.62
CA TRP A 167 -17.57 27.20 -7.44
C TRP A 167 -17.49 26.94 -8.95
N LYS A 168 -16.92 25.80 -9.39
CA LYS A 168 -16.93 25.42 -10.80
C LYS A 168 -18.33 25.00 -11.28
N PHE A 169 -19.17 24.51 -10.39
CA PHE A 169 -20.54 24.07 -10.70
C PHE A 169 -21.58 25.19 -10.56
N GLU A 170 -21.27 26.28 -9.84
CA GLU A 170 -22.16 27.44 -9.69
C GLU A 170 -22.56 28.08 -11.04
N LYS A 171 -21.75 27.86 -12.08
CA LYS A 171 -22.00 28.36 -13.44
C LYS A 171 -22.93 27.49 -14.28
N LEU A 172 -23.32 26.30 -13.79
CA LEU A 172 -24.19 25.38 -14.50
C LEU A 172 -25.66 25.67 -14.19
N SER A 173 -26.49 25.73 -15.22
CA SER A 173 -27.93 26.06 -15.12
C SER A 173 -28.72 25.10 -14.21
N CYS A 174 -28.26 23.85 -14.06
CA CYS A 174 -28.89 22.86 -13.18
C CYS A 174 -28.80 23.19 -11.69
N PHE A 175 -27.91 24.09 -11.27
CA PHE A 175 -27.77 24.50 -9.86
C PHE A 175 -28.27 25.92 -9.59
N SER A 176 -28.58 26.71 -10.63
CA SER A 176 -29.02 28.10 -10.48
C SER A 176 -30.53 28.27 -10.31
N GLU A 177 -31.34 27.33 -10.81
CA GLU A 177 -32.80 27.55 -10.93
C GLU A 177 -33.64 26.70 -9.96
N SER A 178 -33.26 25.44 -9.67
CA SER A 178 -33.80 24.63 -8.57
C SER A 178 -32.99 23.33 -8.46
N PRO A 179 -32.01 23.24 -7.53
CA PRO A 179 -31.18 22.04 -7.44
C PRO A 179 -32.02 20.85 -6.94
N SER A 180 -32.15 19.80 -7.75
CA SER A 180 -32.62 18.49 -7.28
C SER A 180 -31.60 17.81 -6.34
N PHE A 181 -30.40 18.36 -6.27
CA PHE A 181 -29.24 17.84 -5.55
C PHE A 181 -28.40 18.98 -4.96
N PRO A 182 -28.08 18.99 -3.65
CA PRO A 182 -27.35 20.10 -3.03
C PRO A 182 -25.96 20.31 -3.62
N LEU A 183 -25.63 21.55 -3.95
CA LEU A 183 -24.28 21.91 -4.41
C LEU A 183 -23.24 21.81 -3.29
N ARG A 184 -23.59 22.30 -2.09
CA ARG A 184 -22.73 22.27 -0.90
C ARG A 184 -23.30 21.31 0.14
N ASN A 185 -22.44 20.70 0.94
CA ASN A 185 -22.88 19.83 2.03
C ASN A 185 -23.46 20.71 3.16
N PRO A 186 -24.73 20.51 3.56
CA PRO A 186 -25.31 21.26 4.68
C PRO A 186 -24.68 20.92 6.03
N ALA A 187 -24.01 19.77 6.16
CA ALA A 187 -23.32 19.34 7.38
C ALA A 187 -21.80 19.57 7.25
N PRO A 188 -21.18 20.35 8.15
CA PRO A 188 -19.75 20.65 8.05
C PRO A 188 -18.85 19.51 8.54
N ASP A 189 -19.37 18.54 9.30
CA ASP A 189 -18.58 17.56 10.06
C ASP A 189 -17.53 16.81 9.22
N LEU A 190 -17.88 16.42 7.98
CA LEU A 190 -16.97 15.72 7.08
C LEU A 190 -15.80 16.58 6.60
N ASN A 191 -16.00 17.89 6.43
CA ASN A 191 -14.95 18.77 5.90
C ASN A 191 -13.86 19.07 6.94
N GLN A 192 -14.12 18.79 8.21
CA GLN A 192 -13.21 19.04 9.33
C GLN A 192 -12.29 17.84 9.60
N LEU A 193 -12.56 16.70 8.97
CA LEU A 193 -11.76 15.50 9.11
C LEU A 193 -10.42 15.66 8.40
N GLN A 194 -9.39 15.05 8.97
CA GLN A 194 -8.12 14.88 8.30
C GLN A 194 -8.20 13.68 7.36
N PRO A 195 -7.50 13.70 6.20
CA PRO A 195 -7.34 12.53 5.37
C PRO A 195 -6.81 11.36 6.20
N GLY A 196 -7.41 10.19 6.02
CA GLY A 196 -7.07 9.00 6.80
C GLY A 196 -6.34 7.97 5.94
N ASP A 197 -5.30 7.35 6.50
CA ASP A 197 -4.45 6.32 5.85
C ASP A 197 -5.19 5.07 5.33
N TRP A 198 -6.52 4.94 5.50
CA TRP A 198 -7.25 3.73 5.13
C TRP A 198 -7.81 3.83 3.71
N ILE A 199 -7.01 3.42 2.73
CA ILE A 199 -7.50 3.17 1.37
C ILE A 199 -7.49 1.65 1.17
N GLN A 200 -8.64 1.08 0.81
CA GLN A 200 -8.62 -0.22 0.13
C GLN A 200 -8.03 0.01 -1.24
N GLN A 201 -6.70 -0.11 -1.33
CA GLN A 201 -6.07 -0.25 -2.61
C GLN A 201 -6.61 -1.53 -3.21
N ASP A 202 -7.22 -1.36 -4.37
CA ASP A 202 -7.50 -2.44 -5.31
C ASP A 202 -6.18 -2.99 -5.85
N LYS A 203 -5.37 -3.55 -4.96
CA LYS A 203 -4.63 -4.73 -5.33
C LYS A 203 -5.70 -5.80 -5.24
N GLY A 204 -6.29 -6.16 -6.37
CA GLY A 204 -6.75 -7.53 -6.47
C GLY A 204 -5.68 -8.44 -5.85
N GLU A 205 -6.07 -9.57 -5.30
CA GLU A 205 -5.10 -10.67 -5.23
C GLU A 205 -4.98 -11.31 -6.64
N GLN A 206 -4.97 -10.50 -7.69
CA GLN A 206 -3.84 -10.45 -8.59
C GLN A 206 -2.89 -9.45 -7.97
N SER A 207 -1.95 -9.99 -7.21
CA SER A 207 -0.77 -9.29 -6.73
C SER A 207 -0.42 -8.13 -7.69
N LYS A 208 0.05 -6.98 -7.18
CA LYS A 208 0.76 -6.04 -8.07
C LYS A 208 1.97 -6.71 -8.77
N GLU A 209 2.27 -7.98 -8.45
CA GLU A 209 3.08 -8.92 -9.22
C GLU A 209 2.41 -9.37 -10.53
N ASP A 210 1.10 -9.63 -10.67
CA ASP A 210 0.53 -10.27 -11.89
C ASP A 210 0.40 -9.34 -13.11
N ARG A 211 0.15 -8.04 -12.92
CA ARG A 211 0.19 -7.05 -14.03
C ARG A 211 1.61 -6.57 -14.37
N TRP A 212 2.56 -6.83 -13.48
CA TRP A 212 3.98 -6.52 -13.68
C TRP A 212 4.81 -7.78 -13.92
N THR A 213 4.28 -9.00 -13.86
CA THR A 213 5.10 -10.24 -13.99
C THR A 213 5.54 -10.47 -15.41
N GLU A 214 4.83 -9.93 -16.40
CA GLU A 214 5.34 -9.86 -17.77
C GLU A 214 6.42 -8.79 -17.96
N VAL A 215 6.56 -7.80 -17.06
CA VAL A 215 7.48 -6.65 -17.22
C VAL A 215 8.61 -6.64 -16.18
N GLN A 216 8.44 -7.30 -15.05
CA GLN A 216 9.38 -7.42 -13.93
C GLN A 216 9.21 -8.82 -13.32
N LYS A 217 10.05 -9.75 -13.78
CA LYS A 217 10.22 -11.03 -13.10
C LYS A 217 10.92 -10.81 -11.76
N LYS A 218 10.13 -10.64 -10.69
CA LYS A 218 10.64 -10.81 -9.34
C LYS A 218 10.83 -12.29 -9.08
N ILE A 219 12.08 -12.70 -8.92
CA ILE A 219 12.39 -14.06 -8.52
C ILE A 219 12.25 -14.17 -7.00
N THR A 220 11.18 -14.82 -6.53
CA THR A 220 11.00 -15.18 -5.13
C THR A 220 11.56 -16.58 -4.88
N PRO A 221 12.69 -16.73 -4.16
CA PRO A 221 13.15 -18.03 -3.73
C PRO A 221 12.29 -18.49 -2.53
N TRP A 222 11.94 -19.78 -2.51
CA TRP A 222 11.33 -20.54 -1.40
C TRP A 222 9.81 -20.80 -1.43
N ARG A 223 9.40 -21.68 -2.37
CA ARG A 223 8.52 -22.86 -2.12
C ARG A 223 8.61 -23.91 -3.24
N LEU A 224 9.80 -24.20 -3.74
CA LEU A 224 9.99 -25.31 -4.68
C LEU A 224 11.00 -26.29 -4.09
N GLY A 225 10.62 -27.57 -4.13
CA GLY A 225 11.53 -28.67 -3.86
C GLY A 225 12.79 -28.54 -4.71
N ILE A 226 13.83 -29.23 -4.25
CA ILE A 226 15.24 -29.13 -4.64
C ILE A 226 15.55 -29.41 -6.14
N ASN A 227 14.59 -29.38 -7.06
CA ASN A 227 14.80 -29.75 -8.46
C ASN A 227 14.27 -28.80 -9.54
N GLU A 228 13.70 -27.64 -9.22
CA GLU A 228 13.22 -26.68 -10.24
C GLU A 228 13.66 -25.25 -9.92
N GLN A 229 14.95 -24.97 -10.03
CA GLN A 229 15.43 -23.59 -10.14
C GLN A 229 15.26 -23.13 -11.59
N GLU A 230 14.57 -22.01 -11.82
CA GLU A 230 14.54 -21.36 -13.12
C GLU A 230 15.98 -21.22 -13.66
N PRO A 231 16.26 -21.58 -14.93
CA PRO A 231 17.61 -21.58 -15.49
C PRO A 231 18.31 -20.19 -15.44
N GLU A 232 17.54 -19.12 -15.23
CA GLU A 232 18.02 -17.73 -15.12
C GLU A 232 18.75 -17.45 -13.79
N LEU A 233 18.36 -18.10 -12.69
CA LEU A 233 19.03 -17.96 -11.39
C LEU A 233 20.38 -18.70 -11.31
N GLN A 234 20.64 -19.63 -12.22
CA GLN A 234 21.94 -20.32 -12.27
C GLN A 234 23.05 -19.43 -12.85
N LEU A 235 22.68 -18.34 -13.53
CA LEU A 235 23.61 -17.40 -14.15
C LEU A 235 24.18 -16.41 -13.12
N VAL A 236 25.43 -15.96 -13.31
CA VAL A 236 26.01 -14.88 -12.48
C VAL A 236 25.33 -13.53 -12.77
N PRO A 237 25.28 -12.57 -11.83
CA PRO A 237 24.54 -11.31 -11.98
C PRO A 237 24.82 -10.55 -13.29
N GLN A 238 26.09 -10.51 -13.72
CA GLN A 238 26.50 -9.88 -14.98
C GLN A 238 25.84 -10.53 -16.21
N GLN A 239 25.68 -11.85 -16.21
CA GLN A 239 25.01 -12.60 -17.29
C GLN A 239 23.49 -12.40 -17.29
N ARG A 240 22.89 -12.22 -16.10
CA ARG A 240 21.46 -11.93 -15.95
C ARG A 240 21.09 -10.58 -16.55
N ALA A 241 21.84 -9.55 -16.18
CA ALA A 241 21.58 -8.18 -16.66
C ALA A 241 21.90 -8.01 -18.16
N ALA A 242 22.91 -8.72 -18.70
CA ALA A 242 23.18 -8.75 -20.14
C ALA A 242 22.01 -9.34 -20.97
N ARG A 243 21.30 -10.34 -20.44
CA ARG A 243 20.12 -10.93 -21.11
C ARG A 243 18.89 -10.03 -21.08
N LEU A 244 18.78 -9.15 -20.08
CA LEU A 244 17.70 -8.16 -19.97
C LEU A 244 17.93 -6.90 -20.80
N GLY A 245 19.02 -6.83 -21.59
CA GLY A 245 19.36 -5.66 -22.39
C GLY A 245 19.75 -4.43 -21.57
N LYS A 246 20.04 -4.59 -20.27
CA LYS A 246 20.58 -3.49 -19.43
C LYS A 246 22.04 -3.26 -19.80
N LEU A 247 22.30 -2.13 -20.48
CA LEU A 247 23.66 -1.58 -20.58
C LEU A 247 24.06 -1.10 -19.19
N HIS A 248 25.05 -1.75 -18.57
CA HIS A 248 25.61 -1.22 -17.33
C HIS A 248 26.41 0.04 -17.66
N GLY A 249 26.10 1.14 -16.97
CA GLY A 249 26.94 2.33 -17.02
C GLY A 249 28.30 2.05 -16.37
N ALA A 250 29.31 2.87 -16.65
CA ALA A 250 30.63 2.76 -16.03
C ALA A 250 30.69 3.38 -14.61
N LEU A 251 29.54 3.61 -13.97
CA LEU A 251 29.44 4.14 -12.61
C LEU A 251 29.72 3.03 -11.60
N LEU A 252 30.71 3.21 -10.73
CA LEU A 252 31.01 2.32 -9.61
C LEU A 252 30.69 3.04 -8.31
N VAL A 253 29.89 2.43 -7.42
CA VAL A 253 29.54 3.03 -6.12
C VAL A 253 30.24 2.28 -5.01
N VAL A 254 30.96 3.01 -4.15
CA VAL A 254 31.71 2.45 -3.03
C VAL A 254 31.09 2.89 -1.71
N ALA A 255 30.51 1.91 -1.02
CA ALA A 255 29.82 2.04 0.26
C ALA A 255 30.54 1.31 1.40
N SER A 256 31.83 0.97 1.23
CA SER A 256 32.63 0.26 2.25
C SER A 256 32.80 1.02 3.58
N LEU A 257 32.43 2.30 3.64
CA LEU A 257 32.48 3.10 4.88
C LEU A 257 31.12 3.23 5.58
N ILE A 258 30.04 2.73 4.96
CA ILE A 258 28.67 2.83 5.47
C ILE A 258 28.36 1.64 6.38
N ASP A 259 27.91 1.92 7.60
CA ASP A 259 27.69 0.87 8.60
C ASP A 259 26.27 0.32 8.58
N LYS A 260 25.25 1.15 8.32
CA LYS A 260 23.85 0.75 8.52
C LYS A 260 23.39 -0.18 7.38
N PRO A 261 22.94 -1.41 7.69
CA PRO A 261 22.43 -2.34 6.66
C PRO A 261 21.24 -1.77 5.88
N THR A 262 20.45 -0.89 6.50
CA THR A 262 19.32 -0.23 5.83
C THR A 262 19.78 0.71 4.71
N ASN A 263 20.85 1.46 4.93
CA ASN A 263 21.42 2.36 3.93
C ASN A 263 22.02 1.57 2.78
N LEU A 264 22.75 0.50 3.10
CA LEU A 264 23.32 -0.41 2.11
C LEU A 264 22.23 -1.07 1.25
N GLY A 265 21.11 -1.49 1.85
CA GLY A 265 19.97 -2.07 1.13
C GLY A 265 19.30 -1.06 0.18
N GLY A 266 19.07 0.17 0.66
CA GLY A 266 18.53 1.25 -0.17
C GLY A 266 19.47 1.66 -1.32
N LEU A 267 20.78 1.72 -1.06
CA LEU A 267 21.81 1.98 -2.08
C LEU A 267 21.87 0.87 -3.11
N CYS A 268 21.80 -0.40 -2.69
CA CYS A 268 21.76 -1.55 -3.61
C CYS A 268 20.59 -1.44 -4.59
N ARG A 269 19.39 -1.12 -4.08
CA ARG A 269 18.22 -0.88 -4.93
C ARG A 269 18.41 0.28 -5.90
N THR A 270 18.96 1.39 -5.41
CA THR A 270 19.20 2.59 -6.22
C THR A 270 20.20 2.31 -7.35
N CYS A 271 21.31 1.62 -7.03
CA CYS A 271 22.34 1.25 -7.99
C CYS A 271 21.83 0.30 -9.07
N GLU A 272 20.96 -0.66 -8.71
CA GLU A 272 20.34 -1.59 -9.66
C GLU A 272 19.40 -0.88 -10.65
N ILE A 273 18.57 0.05 -10.14
CA ILE A 273 17.61 0.81 -10.95
C ILE A 273 18.35 1.70 -11.95
N PHE A 274 19.40 2.40 -11.50
CA PHE A 274 20.19 3.30 -12.35
C PHE A 274 21.27 2.59 -13.17
N GLY A 275 21.38 1.27 -13.09
CA GLY A 275 22.30 0.48 -13.91
C GLY A 275 23.78 0.76 -13.61
N ALA A 276 24.12 0.96 -12.33
CA ALA A 276 25.51 1.04 -11.90
C ALA A 276 26.27 -0.25 -12.25
N SER A 277 27.57 -0.13 -12.54
CA SER A 277 28.43 -1.28 -12.87
C SER A 277 28.56 -2.27 -11.72
N ALA A 278 28.71 -1.77 -10.49
CA ALA A 278 28.75 -2.56 -9.27
C ALA A 278 28.53 -1.67 -8.03
N LEU A 279 28.20 -2.30 -6.92
CA LEU A 279 28.23 -1.72 -5.58
C LEU A 279 29.29 -2.43 -4.73
N VAL A 280 30.20 -1.66 -4.13
CA VAL A 280 31.26 -2.15 -3.27
C VAL A 280 30.85 -1.99 -1.80
N LEU A 281 30.95 -3.06 -1.03
CA LEU A 281 30.60 -3.15 0.39
C LEU A 281 31.84 -3.49 1.23
N ASP A 282 31.81 -3.19 2.53
CA ASP A 282 32.85 -3.64 3.48
C ASP A 282 32.80 -5.17 3.67
N SER A 283 31.60 -5.74 3.60
CA SER A 283 31.36 -7.17 3.73
C SER A 283 30.07 -7.63 3.03
N LEU A 284 30.14 -8.73 2.28
CA LEU A 284 28.97 -9.36 1.67
C LEU A 284 28.02 -10.00 2.70
N ARG A 285 28.41 -10.08 3.98
CA ARG A 285 27.52 -10.50 5.07
C ARG A 285 26.23 -9.68 5.12
N HIS A 286 26.30 -8.40 4.71
CA HIS A 286 25.16 -7.49 4.72
C HIS A 286 24.02 -7.98 3.82
N VAL A 287 24.31 -8.75 2.78
CA VAL A 287 23.31 -9.33 1.86
C VAL A 287 22.38 -10.31 2.57
N GLY A 288 22.85 -10.97 3.63
CA GLY A 288 22.04 -11.88 4.46
C GLY A 288 21.23 -11.18 5.55
N ASP A 289 21.44 -9.87 5.77
CA ASP A 289 20.75 -9.13 6.83
C ASP A 289 19.30 -8.82 6.43
N LYS A 290 18.35 -9.05 7.36
CA LYS A 290 16.93 -8.82 7.10
C LYS A 290 16.61 -7.36 6.82
N SER A 291 17.31 -6.43 7.46
CA SER A 291 17.12 -5.00 7.28
C SER A 291 17.63 -4.55 5.90
N PHE A 292 18.78 -5.10 5.45
CA PHE A 292 19.25 -4.92 4.07
C PHE A 292 18.21 -5.44 3.06
N GLN A 293 17.78 -6.71 3.20
CA GLN A 293 16.85 -7.37 2.27
C GLN A 293 15.49 -6.66 2.18
N SER A 294 14.99 -6.12 3.30
CA SER A 294 13.73 -5.39 3.33
C SER A 294 13.75 -4.11 2.48
N LEU A 295 14.93 -3.52 2.24
CA LEU A 295 15.10 -2.32 1.42
C LEU A 295 15.65 -2.61 0.03
N SER A 296 16.54 -3.60 -0.11
CA SER A 296 17.11 -3.99 -1.40
C SER A 296 16.10 -4.66 -2.32
N VAL A 297 15.07 -5.31 -1.77
CA VAL A 297 13.96 -5.96 -2.49
C VAL A 297 14.45 -6.84 -3.66
N SER A 298 15.47 -7.66 -3.39
CA SER A 298 16.10 -8.60 -4.34
C SER A 298 17.03 -7.97 -5.39
N SER A 299 17.35 -6.68 -5.28
CA SER A 299 18.29 -6.00 -6.20
C SER A 299 19.70 -6.59 -6.17
N GLU A 300 20.10 -7.19 -5.05
CA GLU A 300 21.37 -7.91 -4.88
C GLU A 300 21.56 -9.10 -5.82
N LEU A 301 20.46 -9.63 -6.38
CA LEU A 301 20.51 -10.74 -7.34
C LEU A 301 20.86 -10.26 -8.76
N TRP A 302 20.75 -8.96 -9.02
CA TRP A 302 20.86 -8.38 -10.36
C TRP A 302 22.01 -7.39 -10.49
N LEU A 303 22.41 -6.76 -9.37
CA LEU A 303 23.55 -5.86 -9.30
C LEU A 303 24.82 -6.61 -8.87
N PRO A 304 25.96 -6.47 -9.59
CA PRO A 304 27.23 -7.00 -9.12
C PRO A 304 27.65 -6.35 -7.78
N LEU A 305 27.91 -7.19 -6.77
CA LEU A 305 28.40 -6.76 -5.45
C LEU A 305 29.86 -7.18 -5.28
N LEU A 306 30.69 -6.26 -4.80
CA LEU A 306 32.10 -6.50 -4.50
C LEU A 306 32.36 -6.30 -3.02
N GLU A 307 33.22 -7.11 -2.43
CA GLU A 307 33.71 -6.92 -1.06
C GLU A 307 35.07 -6.23 -1.10
N VAL A 308 35.19 -5.06 -0.46
CA VAL A 308 36.46 -4.37 -0.22
C VAL A 308 36.42 -3.81 1.19
N LYS A 309 37.27 -4.33 2.08
CA LYS A 309 37.32 -3.86 3.46
C LYS A 309 37.92 -2.45 3.51
N PRO A 310 37.58 -1.63 4.53
CA PRO A 310 38.15 -0.29 4.69
C PRO A 310 39.69 -0.24 4.66
N MET A 311 40.36 -1.31 5.13
CA MET A 311 41.82 -1.44 5.10
C MET A 311 42.40 -1.65 3.69
N GLU A 312 41.64 -2.22 2.77
CA GLU A 312 42.04 -2.49 1.37
C GLU A 312 41.57 -1.36 0.43
N LEU A 313 40.76 -0.44 0.94
CA LEU A 313 40.09 0.58 0.14
C LEU A 313 41.08 1.53 -0.55
N THR A 314 42.19 1.87 0.09
CA THR A 314 43.22 2.74 -0.51
C THR A 314 43.80 2.10 -1.78
N ASP A 315 44.20 0.83 -1.70
CA ASP A 315 44.78 0.10 -2.83
C ASP A 315 43.75 -0.07 -3.94
N PHE A 316 42.50 -0.38 -3.58
CA PHE A 316 41.40 -0.49 -4.53
C PHE A 316 41.18 0.82 -5.31
N LEU A 317 41.16 1.97 -4.63
CA LEU A 317 40.99 3.29 -5.28
C LEU A 317 42.15 3.60 -6.23
N GLN A 318 43.39 3.26 -5.87
CA GLN A 318 44.56 3.45 -6.74
C GLN A 318 44.47 2.59 -8.01
N VAL A 319 44.08 1.32 -7.86
CA VAL A 319 43.86 0.43 -9.00
C VAL A 319 42.78 1.00 -9.92
N LYS A 320 41.62 1.42 -9.39
CA LYS A 320 40.56 2.02 -10.22
C LYS A 320 40.97 3.32 -10.88
N LYS A 321 41.77 4.15 -10.23
CA LYS A 321 42.35 5.35 -10.84
C LYS A 321 43.26 5.00 -12.03
N SER A 322 44.09 3.96 -11.91
CA SER A 322 44.92 3.47 -13.03
C SER A 322 44.12 2.83 -14.18
N GLU A 323 42.94 2.29 -13.89
CA GLU A 323 41.97 1.82 -14.90
C GLU A 323 41.21 2.98 -15.59
N GLY A 324 41.50 4.22 -15.20
CA GLY A 324 40.95 5.45 -15.76
C GLY A 324 39.64 5.92 -15.12
N TYR A 325 39.31 5.48 -13.90
CA TYR A 325 38.18 6.03 -13.16
C TYR A 325 38.52 7.39 -12.54
N CYS A 326 37.58 8.33 -12.66
CA CYS A 326 37.56 9.53 -11.85
C CYS A 326 36.96 9.19 -10.49
N ILE A 327 37.76 9.36 -9.44
CA ILE A 327 37.34 9.12 -8.05
C ILE A 327 36.64 10.40 -7.56
N VAL A 328 35.40 10.27 -7.10
CA VAL A 328 34.57 11.37 -6.61
C VAL A 328 34.06 11.00 -5.23
N GLY A 329 34.51 11.70 -4.20
CA GLY A 329 34.01 11.52 -2.84
C GLY A 329 32.82 12.44 -2.63
N VAL A 330 31.75 11.85 -2.10
CA VAL A 330 30.52 12.56 -1.79
C VAL A 330 30.61 13.04 -0.35
N GLU A 331 31.16 14.24 -0.18
CA GLU A 331 31.40 14.82 1.15
C GLU A 331 31.22 16.34 1.18
N GLN A 332 30.80 16.86 2.33
CA GLN A 332 30.69 18.29 2.59
C GLN A 332 32.02 18.85 3.11
N THR A 333 32.82 19.43 2.22
CA THR A 333 34.11 20.07 2.56
C THR A 333 34.17 21.49 2.01
N ALA A 334 35.06 22.32 2.57
CA ALA A 334 35.25 23.70 2.08
C ALA A 334 35.74 23.79 0.63
N ASN A 335 36.36 22.72 0.12
CA ASN A 335 36.87 22.62 -1.25
C ASN A 335 35.94 21.81 -2.16
N SER A 336 34.76 21.40 -1.69
CA SER A 336 33.81 20.61 -2.49
C SER A 336 33.22 21.44 -3.63
N GLN A 337 33.05 20.83 -4.80
CA GLN A 337 32.31 21.40 -5.91
C GLN A 337 30.81 21.14 -5.75
N SER A 338 29.98 22.14 -6.04
CA SER A 338 28.52 22.00 -6.08
C SER A 338 28.10 20.94 -7.10
N LEU A 339 27.23 20.02 -6.69
CA LEU A 339 26.70 18.97 -7.57
C LEU A 339 25.97 19.54 -8.79
N GLN A 340 25.35 20.72 -8.68
CA GLN A 340 24.64 21.37 -9.79
C GLN A 340 25.58 21.77 -10.93
N ASP A 341 26.85 22.04 -10.60
CA ASP A 341 27.86 22.51 -11.55
C ASP A 341 28.85 21.41 -11.95
N TYR A 342 28.84 20.27 -11.25
CA TYR A 342 29.75 19.17 -11.50
C TYR A 342 29.30 18.34 -12.71
N LYS A 343 30.21 18.09 -13.65
CA LYS A 343 29.96 17.23 -14.80
C LYS A 343 30.66 15.89 -14.61
N PHE A 344 29.88 14.84 -14.41
CA PHE A 344 30.39 13.49 -14.23
C PHE A 344 31.10 12.97 -15.48
N PRO A 345 32.36 12.50 -15.37
CA PRO A 345 32.98 11.68 -16.40
C PRO A 345 32.26 10.35 -16.58
N GLU A 346 32.38 9.73 -17.75
CA GLU A 346 31.74 8.43 -18.03
C GLU A 346 32.19 7.35 -17.03
N LYS A 347 33.51 7.23 -16.80
CA LYS A 347 34.09 6.36 -15.76
C LYS A 347 34.18 7.12 -14.43
N THR A 348 33.11 7.06 -13.64
CA THR A 348 33.05 7.66 -12.31
C THR A 348 33.01 6.58 -11.23
N LEU A 349 33.81 6.75 -10.19
CA LEU A 349 33.72 6.01 -8.94
C LEU A 349 33.26 6.95 -7.83
N LEU A 350 32.09 6.68 -7.26
CA LEU A 350 31.54 7.44 -6.13
C LEU A 350 31.98 6.80 -4.81
N LEU A 351 32.77 7.50 -4.00
CA LEU A 351 33.12 7.10 -2.64
C LEU A 351 32.15 7.77 -1.65
N LEU A 352 31.37 6.96 -0.95
CA LEU A 352 30.44 7.44 0.08
C LEU A 352 31.08 7.35 1.47
N GLY A 353 30.89 8.40 2.27
CA GLY A 353 31.38 8.47 3.64
C GLY A 353 30.52 7.69 4.63
N ASN A 354 31.07 7.47 5.82
CA ASN A 354 30.35 6.94 6.97
C ASN A 354 29.25 7.92 7.42
N GLU A 355 28.14 7.42 7.96
CA GLU A 355 27.00 8.24 8.36
C GLU A 355 27.30 9.29 9.44
N ARG A 356 28.36 9.10 10.23
CA ARG A 356 28.76 10.02 11.30
C ARG A 356 30.10 10.67 11.02
N GLU A 357 31.08 9.87 10.63
CA GLU A 357 32.46 10.31 10.50
C GLU A 357 32.81 10.80 9.09
N GLY A 358 31.89 10.62 8.12
CA GLY A 358 32.12 11.01 6.73
C GLY A 358 33.24 10.20 6.07
N ILE A 359 33.94 10.82 5.13
CA ILE A 359 35.12 10.25 4.46
C ILE A 359 36.39 10.56 5.29
N PRO A 360 37.11 9.54 5.79
CA PRO A 360 38.37 9.76 6.50
C PRO A 360 39.42 10.52 5.69
N CYS A 361 40.20 11.39 6.36
CA CYS A 361 41.21 12.25 5.73
C CYS A 361 42.24 11.48 4.86
N GLN A 362 42.55 10.23 5.21
CA GLN A 362 43.45 9.38 4.43
C GLN A 362 42.96 9.12 2.99
N PHE A 363 41.65 9.21 2.74
CA PHE A 363 41.07 9.06 1.41
C PHE A 363 40.87 10.39 0.69
N ALA A 364 40.86 11.51 1.42
CA ALA A 364 40.67 12.85 0.85
C ALA A 364 41.77 13.25 -0.16
N ALA A 365 42.99 12.71 -0.03
CA ALA A 365 44.06 12.94 -1.01
C ALA A 365 43.86 12.21 -2.34
N ASN A 366 42.96 11.21 -2.37
CA ASN A 366 42.69 10.37 -3.54
C ASN A 366 41.45 10.81 -4.32
N VAL A 367 40.69 11.77 -3.76
CA VAL A 367 39.39 12.24 -4.20
C VAL A 367 39.49 13.65 -4.76
#